data_AF-A0A962Q8A5-F1
#
_entry.id   AF-A0A962Q8A5-F1
#
_cell.length_a   1.000
_cell.length_b   1.000
_cell.length_c   1.000
_cell.angle_alpha   90.00
_cell.angle_beta   90.00
_cell.angle_gamma   90.00
#
_symmetry.space_group_name_H-M   'P 1'
#
loop_
_entity.id
_entity.type
_entity.pdbx_description
1 polymer ?
#
loop_
_entity_poly.entity_id
_entity_poly.type
_entity_poly.pdbx_seq_one_letter_code
_entity_poly.pdbx_strand_id
1 'polypeptide(L)'
;MNTIAAIYHDYATEYISICSNKGYGKSVKEDYVSYYSQDGVTIAGVFDGHGGKETAKYVSKHFISVLSHYFEDMSEININNIRDTIVKYFWDFDKDIVISDLIKDDSGTTVSMC
;
A
#
# COMPACT_ATOMS: atom_id res chain seq x y z
N MET A 1 -10.53 3.28 10.20
CA MET A 1 -10.29 2.05 9.42
C MET A 1 -11.48 1.10 9.44
N ASN A 2 -12.26 1.09 8.36
CA ASN A 2 -13.33 0.09 8.11
C ASN A 2 -12.99 -0.81 6.89
N THR A 3 -11.70 -0.94 6.59
CA THR A 3 -11.17 -1.78 5.52
C THR A 3 -10.52 -3.01 6.13
N ILE A 4 -10.90 -4.18 5.62
CA ILE A 4 -10.33 -5.47 5.99
C ILE A 4 -9.70 -6.04 4.73
N ALA A 5 -8.41 -6.36 4.80
CA ALA A 5 -7.70 -7.15 3.80
C ALA A 5 -7.40 -8.53 4.40
N ALA A 6 -7.69 -9.57 3.63
CA ALA A 6 -7.37 -10.94 3.96
C ALA A 6 -6.61 -11.57 2.79
N ILE A 7 -5.43 -12.10 3.07
CA ILE A 7 -4.66 -12.90 2.12
C ILE A 7 -4.92 -14.37 2.43
N TYR A 8 -5.33 -15.11 1.41
CA TYR A 8 -5.53 -16.56 1.47
C TYR A 8 -4.47 -17.24 0.60
N HIS A 9 -3.64 -18.06 1.24
CA HIS A 9 -2.74 -19.01 0.57
C HIS A 9 -3.27 -20.43 0.79
N ASP A 10 -3.65 -21.11 -0.30
CA ASP A 10 -3.90 -22.55 -0.32
C ASP A 10 -3.04 -23.19 -1.42
N TYR A 11 -2.77 -24.49 -1.29
CA TYR A 11 -1.88 -25.29 -2.17
C TYR A 11 -2.21 -25.20 -3.67
N ALA A 12 -3.37 -24.67 -4.05
CA ALA A 12 -3.84 -24.54 -5.43
C ALA A 12 -4.15 -23.09 -5.86
N THR A 13 -4.24 -22.10 -4.96
CA THR A 13 -4.65 -20.74 -5.32
C THR A 13 -4.21 -19.72 -4.28
N GLU A 14 -3.65 -18.60 -4.73
CA GLU A 14 -3.42 -17.42 -3.91
C GLU A 14 -4.44 -16.35 -4.31
N TYR A 15 -5.18 -15.82 -3.33
CA TYR A 15 -6.07 -14.69 -3.60
C TYR A 15 -6.09 -13.71 -2.44
N ILE A 16 -6.14 -12.43 -2.79
CA ILE A 16 -6.37 -11.33 -1.85
C ILE A 16 -7.85 -10.96 -1.94
N SER A 17 -8.54 -10.99 -0.80
CA SER A 17 -9.89 -10.44 -0.67
C SER A 17 -9.83 -9.17 0.17
N ILE A 18 -10.26 -8.04 -0.42
CA ILE A 18 -10.33 -6.76 0.28
C ILE A 18 -11.78 -6.28 0.30
N CYS A 19 -12.24 -5.91 1.48
CA CYS A 19 -13.55 -5.31 1.69
C CYS A 19 -13.37 -3.97 2.41
N SER A 20 -13.79 -2.88 1.77
CA SER A 20 -13.80 -1.54 2.36
C SER A 20 -15.21 -1.00 2.39
N ASN A 21 -15.67 -0.62 3.58
CA ASN A 21 -16.99 -0.03 3.78
C ASN A 21 -16.85 1.34 4.45
N LYS A 22 -17.66 2.32 4.03
CA LYS A 22 -17.68 3.65 4.67
C LYS A 22 -18.05 3.58 6.16
N GLY A 23 -18.83 2.57 6.56
CA GLY A 23 -19.44 2.50 7.88
C GLY A 23 -20.22 3.78 8.20
N TYR A 24 -20.09 4.28 9.43
CA TYR A 24 -20.73 5.50 9.93
C TYR A 24 -20.00 6.81 9.52
N GLY A 25 -18.92 6.71 8.76
CA GLY A 25 -18.13 7.88 8.35
C GLY A 25 -18.91 8.85 7.45
N LYS A 26 -18.59 10.14 7.56
CA LYS A 26 -19.15 11.19 6.68
C LYS A 26 -18.69 11.03 5.22
N SER A 27 -17.49 10.50 5.02
CA SER A 27 -16.85 10.29 3.71
C SER A 27 -15.94 9.07 3.78
N VAL A 28 -15.76 8.37 2.65
CA VAL A 28 -14.72 7.34 2.51
C VAL A 28 -13.38 8.05 2.32
N LYS A 29 -12.40 7.73 3.16
CA LYS A 29 -11.02 8.24 3.09
C LYS A 29 -10.01 7.12 2.96
N GLU A 30 -10.46 5.89 3.16
CA GLU A 30 -9.69 4.70 3.00
C GLU A 30 -9.49 4.36 1.53
N ASP A 31 -8.35 3.75 1.24
CA ASP A 31 -8.07 3.11 -0.04
C ASP A 31 -7.26 1.83 0.20
N TYR A 32 -7.03 1.05 -0.84
CA TYR A 32 -6.29 -0.20 -0.74
C TYR A 32 -5.56 -0.55 -2.03
N VAL A 33 -4.62 -1.48 -1.93
CA VAL A 33 -3.95 -2.09 -3.07
C VAL A 33 -3.84 -3.59 -2.87
N SER A 34 -3.99 -4.32 -3.97
CA SER A 34 -3.74 -5.75 -4.06
C SER A 34 -2.90 -6.01 -5.30
N TYR A 35 -1.80 -6.72 -5.14
CA TYR A 35 -0.89 -7.07 -6.23
C TYR A 35 -0.53 -8.55 -6.15
N TYR A 36 -0.46 -9.17 -7.32
CA TYR A 36 -0.06 -10.56 -7.51
C TYR A 36 0.93 -10.60 -8.67
N SER A 37 2.17 -11.04 -8.42
CA SER A 37 3.17 -11.25 -9.46
C SER A 37 3.04 -12.65 -10.07
N GLN A 38 3.57 -12.82 -11.28
CA GLN A 38 3.67 -14.15 -11.91
C GLN A 38 4.63 -15.09 -11.15
N ASP A 39 5.55 -14.52 -10.38
CA ASP A 39 6.56 -15.24 -9.60
C ASP A 39 6.07 -15.63 -8.18
N GLY A 40 4.78 -15.42 -7.88
CA GLY A 40 4.16 -15.83 -6.61
C GLY A 40 4.35 -14.85 -5.46
N VAL A 41 4.67 -13.58 -5.75
CA VAL A 41 4.70 -12.52 -4.73
C VAL A 41 3.35 -11.85 -4.66
N THR A 42 2.76 -11.90 -3.47
CA THR A 42 1.45 -11.33 -3.16
C THR A 42 1.64 -10.17 -2.19
N ILE A 43 1.06 -9.00 -2.52
CA ILE A 43 1.12 -7.80 -1.66
C ILE A 43 -0.28 -7.26 -1.48
N ALA A 44 -0.70 -7.06 -0.23
CA ALA A 44 -1.90 -6.33 0.11
C ALA A 44 -1.55 -5.13 0.99
N GLY A 45 -2.08 -3.95 0.65
CA GLY A 45 -1.90 -2.73 1.43
C GLY A 45 -3.24 -2.06 1.70
N VAL A 46 -3.43 -1.58 2.93
CA VAL A 46 -4.60 -0.80 3.35
C VAL A 46 -4.13 0.56 3.83
N PHE A 47 -4.82 1.60 3.36
CA PHE A 47 -4.49 2.99 3.60
C PHE A 47 -5.66 3.67 4.33
N ASP A 48 -5.45 4.17 5.56
CA ASP A 48 -6.48 4.91 6.32
C ASP A 48 -6.18 6.41 6.28
N GLY A 49 -6.87 7.13 5.40
CA GLY A 49 -6.69 8.57 5.20
C GLY A 49 -7.26 9.43 6.33
N HIS A 50 -6.48 10.42 6.79
CA HIS A 50 -6.89 11.47 7.72
C HIS A 50 -6.59 12.86 7.14
N GLY A 51 -7.26 13.91 7.61
CA GLY A 51 -7.13 15.27 7.03
C GLY A 51 -7.74 15.46 5.63
N GLY A 52 -7.99 14.37 4.91
CA GLY A 52 -8.58 14.32 3.58
C GLY A 52 -8.48 12.90 3.04
N LYS A 53 -8.57 12.71 1.72
CA LYS A 53 -8.47 11.38 1.08
C LYS A 53 -7.37 11.31 0.02
N GLU A 54 -6.77 12.45 -0.32
CA GLU A 54 -5.89 12.55 -1.49
C GLU A 54 -4.58 11.79 -1.26
N THR A 55 -4.00 11.84 -0.07
CA THR A 55 -2.81 11.04 0.27
C THR A 55 -3.07 9.54 0.19
N ALA A 56 -4.14 9.03 0.80
CA ALA A 56 -4.48 7.60 0.73
C ALA A 56 -4.67 7.12 -0.72
N LYS A 57 -5.34 7.93 -1.55
CA LYS A 57 -5.54 7.66 -2.98
C LYS A 57 -4.29 7.75 -3.83
N TYR A 58 -3.39 8.66 -3.48
CA TYR A 58 -2.12 8.80 -4.17
C TYR A 58 -1.24 7.59 -3.87
N VAL A 59 -1.10 7.29 -2.57
CA VAL A 59 -0.34 6.13 -2.11
C VAL A 59 -0.88 4.86 -2.75
N SER A 60 -2.18 4.56 -2.71
CA SER A 60 -2.76 3.34 -3.29
C SER A 60 -2.42 3.12 -4.78
N LYS A 61 -2.40 4.20 -5.57
CA LYS A 61 -2.12 4.15 -7.01
C LYS A 61 -0.65 3.96 -7.35
N HIS A 62 0.24 4.51 -6.54
CA HIS A 62 1.67 4.54 -6.83
C HIS A 62 2.47 3.51 -6.03
N PHE A 63 1.88 2.93 -4.98
CA PHE A 63 2.54 2.06 -4.02
C PHE A 63 3.36 0.96 -4.69
N ILE A 64 2.72 0.15 -5.53
CA ILE A 64 3.36 -1.01 -6.17
C ILE A 64 4.44 -0.59 -7.15
N SER A 65 4.17 0.45 -7.98
CA SER A 65 5.13 0.93 -8.96
C SER A 65 6.40 1.48 -8.32
N VAL A 66 6.27 2.18 -7.20
CA VAL A 66 7.43 2.71 -6.48
C VAL A 66 8.14 1.57 -5.75
N LEU A 67 7.39 0.66 -5.10
CA LEU A 67 7.95 -0.48 -4.37
C LEU A 67 8.74 -1.42 -5.30
N SER A 68 8.27 -1.66 -6.52
CA SER A 68 8.98 -2.48 -7.50
C SER A 68 10.35 -1.94 -7.91
N HIS A 69 10.61 -0.64 -7.78
CA HIS A 69 11.95 -0.10 -8.03
C HIS A 69 12.98 -0.48 -6.96
N TYR A 70 12.52 -0.83 -5.76
CA TYR A 70 13.39 -1.24 -4.65
C TYR A 70 13.65 -2.75 -4.63
N PHE A 71 12.84 -3.50 -5.36
CA PHE A 71 12.96 -4.93 -5.55
C PHE A 71 13.02 -5.19 -7.06
N GLU A 72 14.17 -4.86 -7.67
CA GLU A 72 14.44 -5.05 -9.11
C GLU A 72 14.09 -6.48 -9.57
N ASP A 73 14.26 -7.44 -8.66
CA ASP A 73 13.72 -8.80 -8.75
C ASP A 73 13.08 -9.18 -7.41
N MET A 74 11.75 -9.21 -7.36
CA MET A 74 10.97 -9.64 -6.20
C MET A 74 11.17 -11.13 -5.86
N SER A 75 11.93 -11.89 -6.66
CA SER A 75 12.24 -13.30 -6.40
C SER A 75 13.52 -13.53 -5.56
N GLU A 76 14.43 -12.55 -5.42
CA GLU A 76 15.68 -12.67 -4.64
C GLU A 76 15.65 -11.93 -3.30
N ILE A 77 14.47 -11.86 -2.69
CA ILE A 77 14.27 -11.09 -1.47
C ILE A 77 14.99 -11.76 -0.27
N ASN A 78 16.11 -11.17 0.18
CA ASN A 78 16.74 -11.52 1.45
C ASN A 78 15.99 -10.88 2.63
N ILE A 79 15.50 -11.69 3.56
CA ILE A 79 14.69 -11.25 4.71
C ILE A 79 15.38 -10.16 5.56
N ASN A 80 16.71 -10.19 5.66
CA ASN A 80 17.47 -9.19 6.41
C ASN A 80 17.47 -7.83 5.71
N ASN A 81 17.33 -7.82 4.38
CA ASN A 81 17.32 -6.61 3.57
C ASN A 81 15.88 -6.08 3.35
N ILE A 82 14.84 -6.92 3.44
CA ILE A 82 13.43 -6.51 3.30
C ILE A 82 13.12 -5.30 4.17
N ARG A 83 13.48 -5.41 5.47
CA ARG A 83 13.11 -4.39 6.44
C ARG A 83 13.70 -3.03 6.07
N ASP A 84 15.00 -2.99 5.80
CA ASP A 84 15.71 -1.75 5.50
C ASP A 84 15.26 -1.18 4.16
N THR A 85 14.99 -2.04 3.18
CA THR A 85 14.43 -1.66 1.88
C THR A 85 13.04 -1.04 2.02
N ILE A 86 12.13 -1.66 2.79
CA ILE A 86 10.78 -1.12 3.04
C ILE A 86 10.86 0.23 3.78
N VAL A 87 11.74 0.35 4.78
CA VAL A 87 11.94 1.61 5.51
C VAL A 87 12.43 2.71 4.57
N LYS A 88 13.41 2.41 3.72
CA LYS A 88 13.93 3.36 2.73
C LYS A 88 12.85 3.75 1.72
N TYR A 89 12.09 2.78 1.22
CA TYR A 89 10.96 3.01 0.33
C TYR A 89 9.97 4.01 0.91
N PHE A 90 9.50 3.82 2.15
CA PHE A 90 8.54 4.75 2.76
C PHE A 90 9.11 6.14 2.95
N TRP A 91 10.40 6.24 3.30
CA TRP A 91 11.08 7.53 3.47
C TRP A 91 11.20 8.31 2.17
N ASP A 92 11.56 7.64 1.08
CA ASP A 92 11.70 8.27 -0.22
C ASP A 92 10.32 8.60 -0.82
N PHE A 93 9.33 7.71 -0.67
CA PHE A 93 7.98 7.94 -1.17
C PHE A 93 7.27 9.11 -0.47
N ASP A 94 7.45 9.25 0.85
CA ASP A 94 6.92 10.39 1.62
C ASP A 94 7.56 11.71 1.18
N LYS A 95 8.88 11.72 0.95
CA LYS A 95 9.56 12.91 0.39
C LYS A 95 9.03 13.29 -0.98
N ASP A 96 8.84 12.32 -1.86
CA ASP A 96 8.31 12.56 -3.20
C ASP A 96 6.91 13.17 -3.11
N ILE A 97 6.06 12.66 -2.22
CA ILE A 97 4.73 13.24 -1.94
C ILE A 97 4.86 14.70 -1.51
N VAL A 98 5.69 14.99 -0.52
CA VAL A 98 5.85 16.35 0.05
C VAL A 98 6.43 17.33 -0.97
N ILE A 99 7.38 16.91 -1.81
CA ILE A 99 8.06 17.79 -2.77
C ILE A 99 7.22 18.00 -4.03
N SER A 100 6.41 17.02 -4.43
CA SER A 100 5.69 17.03 -5.70
C SER A 100 4.52 18.03 -5.76
N ASP A 101 4.07 18.56 -4.61
CA ASP A 101 2.88 19.44 -4.49
C ASP A 101 1.61 18.84 -5.17
N LEU A 102 1.59 17.51 -5.32
CA LEU A 102 0.50 16.77 -5.98
C LEU A 102 -0.73 16.64 -5.08
N ILE A 103 -0.51 16.62 -3.77
CA ILE A 103 -1.56 16.59 -2.76
C ILE A 103 -1.73 18.01 -2.22
N LYS A 104 -2.90 18.58 -2.52
CA LYS A 104 -3.22 19.99 -2.24
C LYS A 104 -4.01 20.22 -0.95
N ASP A 105 -4.25 19.16 -0.19
CA ASP A 105 -4.90 19.20 1.11
C ASP A 105 -3.92 18.78 2.22
N ASP A 106 -4.31 18.99 3.47
CA ASP A 106 -3.50 18.59 4.64
C ASP A 106 -3.70 17.09 4.96
N SER A 107 -3.89 16.24 3.95
CA SER A 107 -4.18 14.83 4.17
C SER A 107 -2.92 14.00 4.43
N GLY A 108 -3.07 13.02 5.30
CA GLY A 108 -2.08 11.95 5.53
C GLY A 108 -2.77 10.60 5.48
N THR A 109 -1.99 9.52 5.53
CA THR A 109 -2.53 8.17 5.61
C THR A 109 -1.68 7.30 6.51
N THR A 110 -2.31 6.38 7.25
CA THR A 110 -1.60 5.23 7.79
C THR A 110 -1.50 4.15 6.71
N VAL A 111 -0.55 3.22 6.86
CA VAL A 111 -0.39 2.07 5.98
C VAL A 111 -0.28 0.80 6.82
N SER A 112 -1.00 -0.24 6.43
CA SER A 112 -0.77 -1.62 6.88
C SER A 112 -0.64 -2.50 5.66
N MET A 113 0.43 -3.31 5.59
CA MET A 113 0.72 -4.16 4.44
C MET A 113 1.20 -5.55 4.85
N CYS A 114 0.99 -6.53 3.99
CA CYS A 114 1.55 -7.87 4.07
C CYS A 114 1.88 -8.42 2.69
#